data_AF-A0A1I4Z9V6-F1
#
_entry.id   AF-A0A1I4Z9V6-F1
#
_cell.length_a   1.000
_cell.length_b   1.000
_cell.length_c   1.000
_cell.angle_alpha   90.00
_cell.angle_beta   90.00
_cell.angle_gamma   90.00
#
_symmetry.space_group_name_H-M   'P 1'
#
loop_
_entity.id
_entity.type
_entity.pdbx_description
1 polymer ?
#
loop_
_entity_poly.entity_id
_entity_poly.type
_entity_poly.pdbx_seq_one_letter_code
_entity_poly.pdbx_strand_id
1 'polypeptide(L)' 'MNQDKYVFAQLVEFLNNDKFRRLVDKYDGNRYVKHFTCWSQLLAMMFGQLSNRESLRDLIVALEA' A
#
# COMPACT_ATOMS: atom_id res chain seq x y z
N MET A 1 -12.59 -18.39 -10.70
CA MET A 1 -11.12 -18.27 -10.78
C MET A 1 -10.84 -16.96 -11.49
N ASN A 2 -10.22 -16.02 -10.78
CA ASN A 2 -10.28 -14.57 -11.06
C ASN A 2 -9.35 -14.19 -12.23
N GLN A 3 -9.88 -14.10 -13.45
CA GLN A 3 -9.09 -13.87 -14.67
C GLN A 3 -8.70 -12.40 -14.91
N ASP A 4 -9.33 -11.43 -14.24
CA ASP A 4 -9.24 -10.01 -14.65
C ASP A 4 -8.46 -9.08 -13.69
N LYS A 5 -8.14 -9.51 -12.46
CA LYS A 5 -7.48 -8.66 -11.45
C LYS A 5 -6.28 -9.35 -10.81
N TYR A 6 -5.19 -8.60 -10.64
CA TYR A 6 -4.03 -9.04 -9.87
C TYR A 6 -4.43 -9.49 -8.47
N VAL A 7 -3.83 -10.57 -7.96
CA VAL A 7 -4.10 -11.11 -6.62
C VAL A 7 -3.93 -10.04 -5.53
N PHE A 8 -2.92 -9.17 -5.67
CA PHE A 8 -2.72 -8.06 -4.75
C PHE A 8 -3.91 -7.08 -4.72
N ALA A 9 -4.49 -6.76 -5.88
CA ALA A 9 -5.67 -5.89 -5.94
C ALA A 9 -6.88 -6.52 -5.23
N GLN A 10 -7.04 -7.85 -5.32
CA GLN A 10 -8.10 -8.58 -4.61
C GLN A 10 -7.88 -8.54 -3.09
N LEU A 11 -6.63 -8.66 -2.63
CA LEU A 11 -6.30 -8.53 -1.21
C LEU A 11 -6.60 -7.12 -0.68
N VAL A 12 -6.30 -6.10 -1.48
CA VAL A 12 -6.57 -4.70 -1.14
C VAL A 12 -8.07 -4.40 -1.06
N GLU A 13 -8.92 -5.09 -1.83
CA GLU A 13 -10.38 -4.94 -1.76
C GLU A 13 -10.97 -5.32 -0.39
N PHE A 14 -10.30 -6.19 0.38
CA PHE A 14 -10.73 -6.51 1.74
C PHE A 14 -10.44 -5.38 2.73
N LEU A 15 -9.59 -4.40 2.36
CA LEU A 15 -9.27 -3.26 3.21
C LEU A 15 -10.31 -2.18 3.06
N ASN A 16 -10.86 -1.71 4.19
CA ASN A 16 -11.80 -0.61 4.17
C ASN A 16 -11.06 0.73 3.99
N ASN A 17 -10.93 1.16 2.73
CA ASN A 17 -10.24 2.41 2.37
C ASN A 17 -10.86 3.64 3.05
N ASP A 18 -12.19 3.73 3.16
CA ASP A 18 -12.85 4.87 3.78
C ASP A 18 -12.52 5.02 5.26
N LYS A 19 -12.51 3.90 6.01
CA LYS A 19 -12.09 3.91 7.42
C LYS A 19 -10.64 4.34 7.55
N PHE A 20 -9.77 3.83 6.68
CA PHE A 20 -8.36 4.22 6.69
C PHE A 20 -8.17 5.70 6.39
N ARG A 21 -8.84 6.23 5.34
CA ARG A 21 -8.79 7.65 4.98
C ARG A 21 -9.24 8.53 6.15
N ARG A 22 -10.34 8.19 6.83
CA ARG A 22 -10.80 8.93 8.01
C ARG A 22 -9.75 8.98 9.12
N LEU A 23 -8.97 7.91 9.32
CA LEU A 23 -7.87 7.90 10.29
C LEU A 23 -6.73 8.80 9.82
N VAL A 24 -6.32 8.70 8.56
CA VAL A 24 -5.28 9.55 7.99
C VAL A 24 -5.64 11.03 8.11
N ASP A 25 -6.89 11.40 7.81
CA ASP A 25 -7.38 12.78 7.92
C ASP A 25 -7.43 13.24 9.39
N LYS A 26 -7.90 12.38 10.30
CA LYS A 26 -7.99 12.68 11.74
C LYS A 26 -6.63 13.00 12.35
N TYR A 27 -5.58 12.33 11.90
CA TYR A 27 -4.22 12.48 12.43
C TYR A 27 -3.30 13.32 11.54
N ASP A 28 -3.83 13.97 10.49
CA ASP A 28 -3.04 14.76 9.53
C ASP A 28 -1.88 13.94 8.93
N GLY A 29 -2.10 12.64 8.68
CA GLY A 29 -1.05 11.69 8.30
C GLY A 29 -0.40 11.98 6.95
N ASN A 30 -1.14 12.64 6.05
CA ASN A 30 -0.64 13.08 4.75
C ASN A 30 -0.09 14.52 4.76
N ARG A 31 0.15 15.12 5.93
CA ARG A 31 0.70 16.49 6.01
C ARG A 31 2.03 16.58 5.28
N TYR A 32 2.15 17.54 4.36
CA TYR A 32 3.33 17.77 3.53
C TYR A 32 3.73 16.64 2.57
N VAL A 33 2.90 15.60 2.43
CA VAL A 33 3.13 14.56 1.43
C VAL A 33 2.99 15.15 0.03
N LYS A 34 3.97 14.86 -0.85
CA LYS A 34 3.97 15.30 -2.25
C LYS A 34 3.40 14.25 -3.20
N HIS A 35 3.89 13.01 -3.09
CA HIS A 35 3.55 11.93 -4.02
C HIS A 35 3.26 10.58 -3.35
N PHE A 36 3.84 10.31 -2.17
CA PHE A 36 3.74 9.02 -1.49
C PHE A 36 2.80 9.08 -0.29
N THR A 37 1.51 8.85 -0.51
CA THR A 37 0.47 8.93 0.53
C THR A 37 0.58 7.80 1.56
N CYS A 38 -0.01 7.97 2.74
CA CYS A 38 -0.13 6.90 3.72
C CYS A 38 -0.80 5.64 3.15
N TRP A 39 -1.70 5.80 2.19
CA TRP A 39 -2.31 4.66 1.49
C TRP A 39 -1.28 3.94 0.62
N SER A 40 -0.52 4.68 -0.18
CA SER A 40 0.59 4.13 -0.97
C SER A 40 1.64 3.44 -0.10
N GLN A 41 1.96 4.03 1.06
CA GLN A 41 2.86 3.45 2.06
C GLN A 41 2.34 2.14 2.63
N LEU A 42 1.05 2.08 3.00
CA LEU A 42 0.43 0.85 3.49
C LEU A 42 0.52 -0.26 2.44
N LEU A 43 0.16 0.05 1.18
CA LEU A 43 0.22 -0.90 0.07
C LEU A 43 1.66 -1.39 -0.18
N ALA A 44 2.63 -0.49 -0.20
CA ALA A 44 4.05 -0.82 -0.36
C ALA A 44 4.53 -1.79 0.74
N MET A 45 4.19 -1.50 2.00
CA MET A 45 4.60 -2.36 3.11
C MET A 45 3.94 -3.74 3.05
N MET A 46 2.64 -3.82 2.73
CA MET A 46 1.97 -5.13 2.56
C MET A 46 2.55 -5.92 1.39
N PHE A 47 2.84 -5.25 0.28
CA PHE A 47 3.51 -5.89 -0.86
C PHE A 47 4.88 -6.44 -0.46
N GLY A 48 5.67 -5.70 0.32
CA GLY A 48 6.96 -6.17 0.82
C GLY A 48 6.86 -7.44 1.67
N GLN A 49 5.88 -7.50 2.58
CA GLN A 49 5.62 -8.69 3.40
C GLN A 49 5.19 -9.88 2.55
N LEU A 50 4.25 -9.67 1.62
CA LEU A 50 3.71 -10.75 0.77
C LEU A 50 4.70 -11.25 -0.28
N SER A 51 5.62 -10.39 -0.74
CA SER A 51 6.68 -10.76 -1.69
C SER A 51 7.98 -11.19 -1.01
N ASN A 52 7.95 -11.39 0.31
CA ASN A 52 9.07 -11.84 1.13
C ASN A 52 10.36 -11.01 0.90
N ARG A 53 10.22 -9.68 0.83
CA ARG A 53 11.37 -8.78 0.69
C ARG A 53 12.10 -8.68 2.02
N GLU A 54 13.41 -8.93 1.99
CA GLU A 54 14.26 -8.94 3.19
C GLU A 54 14.61 -7.51 3.66
N SER A 55 14.51 -6.52 2.78
CA SER A 55 14.82 -5.13 3.11
C SER A 55 13.90 -4.11 2.43
N LEU A 56 13.84 -2.90 3.00
CA LEU A 56 13.19 -1.75 2.38
C LEU A 56 13.84 -1.35 1.04
N ARG A 57 15.15 -1.62 0.89
CA ARG A 57 15.86 -1.38 -0.37
C ARG A 57 15.33 -2.29 -1.46
N ASP A 58 15.19 -3.58 -1.17
CA ASP A 58 14.66 -4.56 -2.13
C ASP A 58 13.21 -4.28 -2.48
N LEU A 59 12.44 -3.76 -1.51
CA LEU A 59 11.08 -3.29 -1.73
C LEU A 59 11.04 -2.10 -2.70
N ILE A 60 11.89 -1.09 -2.52
CA ILE A 60 11.93 0.08 -3.42
C ILE A 60 12.29 -0.35 -4.84
N VAL A 61 13.31 -1.20 -5.00
CA VAL A 61 13.69 -1.75 -6.32
C VAL A 61 12.51 -2.46 -6.98
N ALA A 62 11.70 -3.19 -6.23
CA ALA A 62 10.52 -3.88 -6.76
C ALA A 62 9.34 -2.93 -7.09
N LEU A 63 9.30 -1.73 -6.52
CA LEU A 63 8.26 -0.72 -6.81
C LEU A 63 8.63 0.19 -7.99
N GLU A 64 9.92 0.30 -8.30
CA GLU A 64 10.46 1.09 -9.41
C GLU A 64 10.65 0.28 -10.71
N ALA A 65 10.55 -1.06 -10.63
CA ALA A 65 10.66 -1.99 -11.75
C ALA A 65 9.39 -2.03 -12.62
#